data_AF-A0A962YHF6-F1
#
_entry.id   AF-A0A962YHF6-F1
#
_cell.length_a   1.000
_cell.length_b   1.000
_cell.length_c   1.000
_cell.angle_alpha   90.00
_cell.angle_beta   90.00
_cell.angle_gamma   90.00
#
_symmetry.space_group_name_H-M   'P 1'
#
loop_
_entity.id
_entity.type
_entity.pdbx_description
1 polymer ?
#
loop_
_entity_poly.entity_id
_entity_poly.type
_entity_poly.pdbx_seq_one_letter_code
_entity_poly.pdbx_strand_id
1 'polypeptide(L)' 'PNHNTWYEPLDTPEEIERAVHWVLGEPDIFLNTVGDIKLLPQVLDAASRFEQRPPAADMQALVQTQSLTSLFGISA' A
#
# COMPACT_ATOMS: atom_id res chain seq x y z
N PRO A 1 -10.46 18.44 -3.19
CA PRO A 1 -9.70 17.24 -2.76
C PRO A 1 -10.24 16.00 -3.48
N ASN A 2 -9.40 15.24 -4.19
CA ASN A 2 -9.86 14.12 -5.04
C ASN A 2 -10.02 12.79 -4.28
N HIS A 3 -9.58 12.76 -3.01
CA HIS A 3 -9.60 11.59 -2.12
C HIS A 3 -10.35 11.87 -0.82
N ASN A 4 -10.97 10.84 -0.26
CA ASN A 4 -11.75 10.86 0.99
C ASN A 4 -10.96 10.29 2.20
N THR A 5 -9.62 10.31 2.14
CA THR A 5 -8.72 9.94 3.23
C THR A 5 -8.15 11.17 3.94
N TRP A 6 -7.70 10.97 5.18
CA TRP A 6 -7.06 11.99 6.02
C TRP A 6 -5.54 12.12 5.76
N TYR A 7 -5.01 11.29 4.88
CA TYR A 7 -3.62 11.25 4.39
C TYR A 7 -3.63 11.26 2.85
N GLU A 8 -2.49 11.61 2.25
CA GLU A 8 -2.23 11.43 0.82
C GLU A 8 -2.00 9.93 0.55
N PRO A 9 -2.91 9.26 -0.18
CA PRO A 9 -2.79 7.82 -0.43
C PRO A 9 -1.86 7.54 -1.62
N LEU A 10 -1.34 6.30 -1.70
CA LEU A 10 -0.92 5.74 -2.98
C LEU A 10 -2.18 5.60 -3.86
N ASP A 11 -2.14 6.16 -5.06
CA ASP A 11 -3.32 6.25 -5.94
C ASP A 11 -3.12 5.63 -7.32
N THR A 12 -1.92 5.11 -7.60
CA THR A 12 -1.64 4.36 -8.82
C THR A 12 -1.81 2.84 -8.61
N PRO A 13 -2.27 2.10 -9.64
CA PRO A 13 -2.46 0.65 -9.53
C PRO A 13 -1.20 -0.11 -9.12
N GLU A 14 -0.04 0.24 -9.67
CA GLU A 14 1.23 -0.44 -9.42
C GLU A 14 1.73 -0.26 -7.98
N GLU A 15 1.52 0.93 -7.41
CA GLU A 15 1.92 1.24 -6.04
C GLU A 15 0.99 0.57 -5.03
N ILE A 16 -0.32 0.58 -5.32
CA ILE A 16 -1.33 -0.13 -4.53
C ILE A 16 -1.03 -1.63 -4.55
N GLU A 17 -0.80 -2.22 -5.73
CA GLU A 17 -0.49 -3.64 -5.85
C GLU A 17 0.72 -4.03 -5.01
N ARG A 18 1.82 -3.27 -5.15
CA ARG A 18 3.05 -3.52 -4.42
C ARG A 18 2.87 -3.41 -2.91
N ALA A 19 2.18 -2.37 -2.42
CA ALA A 19 1.92 -2.20 -1.00
C ALA A 19 0.99 -3.29 -0.43
N VAL A 20 -0.06 -3.67 -1.17
CA VAL A 20 -0.98 -4.75 -0.79
C VAL A 20 -0.24 -6.09 -0.71
N HIS A 21 0.52 -6.46 -1.74
CA HIS A 21 1.27 -7.72 -1.77
C HIS A 21 2.38 -7.76 -0.72
N TRP A 22 2.97 -6.61 -0.38
CA TRP A 22 3.93 -6.52 0.72
C TRP A 22 3.34 -6.93 2.06
N VAL A 23 2.14 -6.41 2.39
CA VAL A 23 1.46 -6.73 3.65
C VAL A 23 0.93 -8.16 3.66
N LEU A 24 0.29 -8.61 2.57
CA LEU A 24 -0.25 -9.97 2.48
C LEU A 24 0.84 -11.06 2.48
N GLY A 25 2.06 -10.69 2.08
CA GLY A 25 3.24 -11.52 2.20
C GLY A 25 3.84 -11.62 3.60
N GLU A 26 3.23 -11.01 4.63
CA GLU A 26 3.60 -11.17 6.04
C GLU A 26 2.52 -11.98 6.77
N PRO A 27 2.75 -13.26 7.10
CA PRO A 27 1.72 -14.14 7.67
C PRO A 27 1.08 -13.65 8.97
N ASP A 28 1.82 -12.86 9.76
CA ASP A 28 1.41 -12.41 11.08
C ASP A 28 0.78 -11.00 11.09
N ILE A 29 0.57 -10.38 9.92
CA ILE A 29 0.01 -9.03 9.79
C ILE A 29 -1.30 -9.04 9.01
N PHE A 30 -2.24 -8.19 9.43
CA PHE A 30 -3.48 -7.93 8.72
C PHE A 30 -3.41 -6.61 7.91
N LEU A 31 -3.86 -6.65 6.66
CA LEU A 31 -4.01 -5.46 5.83
C LEU A 31 -5.30 -4.71 6.18
N ASN A 32 -5.18 -3.62 6.92
CA ASN A 32 -6.27 -2.65 7.08
C ASN A 32 -6.55 -1.99 5.73
N THR A 33 -7.80 -2.09 5.25
CA THR A 33 -8.20 -1.54 3.96
C THR A 33 -8.32 -0.01 3.97
N VAL A 34 -8.45 0.59 2.79
CA VAL A 34 -8.58 2.03 2.60
C VAL A 34 -10.02 2.51 2.84
N GLY A 35 -10.18 3.67 3.48
CA GLY A 35 -11.50 4.30 3.71
C GLY A 35 -12.08 5.02 2.48
N ASP A 36 -11.28 5.24 1.44
CA ASP A 36 -11.72 5.84 0.18
C ASP A 36 -12.35 4.79 -0.74
N ILE A 37 -13.67 4.89 -0.93
CA ILE A 37 -14.44 3.98 -1.78
C ILE A 37 -14.02 4.00 -3.26
N LYS A 38 -13.31 5.03 -3.73
CA LYS A 38 -12.78 5.08 -5.10
C LYS A 38 -11.48 4.27 -5.24
N LEU A 39 -10.71 4.15 -4.17
CA LEU A 39 -9.48 3.35 -4.13
C LEU A 39 -9.74 1.91 -3.73
N LEU A 40 -10.80 1.66 -2.94
CA LEU A 40 -11.14 0.32 -2.43
C LEU A 40 -11.21 -0.76 -3.53
N PRO A 41 -11.81 -0.55 -4.71
CA PRO A 41 -11.81 -1.56 -5.77
C PRO A 41 -10.41 -1.97 -6.23
N GLN A 42 -9.47 -1.03 -6.29
CA GLN A 42 -8.08 -1.31 -6.70
C GLN A 42 -7.34 -2.11 -5.61
N VAL A 43 -7.56 -1.79 -4.34
CA VAL A 43 -7.00 -2.56 -3.21
C VAL A 43 -7.52 -4.00 -3.22
N LEU A 44 -8.82 -4.20 -3.45
CA LEU A 44 -9.42 -5.54 -3.50
C LEU A 44 -8.96 -6.34 -4.73
N ASP A 45 -8.84 -5.68 -5.89
CA ASP A 45 -8.30 -6.31 -7.11
C ASP A 45 -6.85 -6.77 -6.89
N ALA A 46 -5.98 -5.90 -6.39
CA ALA A 46 -4.60 -6.26 -6.05
C ALA A 46 -4.52 -7.44 -5.08
N ALA A 47 -5.34 -7.43 -4.03
CA ALA A 47 -5.39 -8.53 -3.05
C ALA A 47 -5.85 -9.85 -3.69
N SER A 48 -6.81 -9.82 -4.61
CA SER A 48 -7.28 -11.00 -5.33
C SER A 48 -6.24 -11.62 -6.26
N ARG A 49 -5.27 -10.81 -6.71
CA ARG A 49 -4.14 -11.20 -7.57
C ARG A 49 -2.86 -11.48 -6.79
N PHE A 50 -2.92 -11.57 -5.46
CA PHE A 50 -1.74 -11.85 -4.65
C PHE A 50 -1.20 -13.26 -4.92
N GLU A 51 0.07 -13.33 -5.33
CA GLU A 51 0.80 -14.59 -5.54
C GLU A 51 1.99 -14.73 -4.58
N GLN A 52 2.75 -13.65 -4.40
CA GLN A 52 3.95 -13.63 -3.56
C GLN A 52 4.28 -12.22 -3.09
N ARG A 53 5.08 -12.13 -2.02
CA ARG A 53 5.60 -10.87 -1.54
C ARG A 53 6.58 -10.25 -2.55
N PRO A 54 6.52 -8.94 -2.83
CA PRO A 54 7.53 -8.30 -3.66
C PRO A 54 8.90 -8.30 -2.97
N PRO A 55 10.00 -8.25 -3.74
CA PRO A 55 11.34 -8.05 -3.21
C PRO A 55 11.43 -6.80 -2.31
N ALA A 56 12.23 -6.88 -1.24
CA ALA A 56 12.42 -5.75 -0.33
C ALA A 56 12.97 -4.49 -1.03
N ALA A 57 13.76 -4.66 -2.09
CA ALA A 57 14.30 -3.55 -2.89
C ALA A 57 13.19 -2.73 -3.57
N ASP A 58 12.12 -3.39 -4.05
CA ASP A 58 11.00 -2.71 -4.71
C ASP A 58 10.21 -1.86 -3.71
N MET A 59 10.08 -2.34 -2.47
CA MET A 59 9.46 -1.57 -1.40
C MET A 59 10.32 -0.42 -0.90
N GLN A 60 11.64 -0.62 -0.82
CA GLN A 60 12.56 0.48 -0.51
C GLN A 60 12.50 1.57 -1.57
N ALA A 61 12.44 1.20 -2.85
CA ALA A 61 12.24 2.14 -3.94
C ALA A 61 10.92 2.90 -3.79
N LEU A 62 9.81 2.20 -3.52
CA LEU A 62 8.50 2.81 -3.30
C LEU A 62 8.51 3.84 -2.16
N VAL A 63 9.12 3.49 -1.02
CA VAL A 63 9.25 4.40 0.13
C VAL A 63 10.01 5.67 -0.25
N GLN A 64 11.08 5.54 -1.04
CA GLN A 64 11.88 6.67 -1.49
C GLN A 64 11.15 7.54 -2.53
N THR A 65 10.54 6.92 -3.53
CA THR A 65 9.88 7.65 -4.63
C THR A 65 8.63 8.39 -4.17
N GLN A 66 7.86 7.77 -3.27
CA GLN A 66 6.62 8.34 -2.72
C GLN A 66 6.83 9.09 -1.40
N SER A 67 8.09 9.26 -0.96
CA SER A 67 8.43 9.93 0.29
C SER A 67 7.59 9.43 1.48
N LEU A 68 7.34 8.11 1.54
CA LEU A 68 6.48 7.51 2.55
C LEU A 68 7.12 7.69 3.92
N THR A 69 6.31 8.13 4.88
CA THR A 69 6.73 8.34 6.26
C THR A 69 5.87 7.53 7.21
N SER A 70 6.44 7.16 8.35
CA SER A 70 5.67 6.57 9.43
C SER A 70 4.65 7.57 9.94
N LEU A 71 3.41 7.11 10.10
CA LEU A 71 2.35 7.88 10.73
C LEU A 71 2.72 8.32 12.16
N PHE A 72 3.59 7.57 12.83
CA PHE A 72 4.01 7.80 14.21
C PHE A 72 5.33 8.57 14.34
N GLY A 73 5.90 9.07 13.23
CA GLY A 73 7.15 9.84 13.26
C GLY A 73 8.40 9.01 13.62
N ILE A 74 8.32 7.69 13.47
CA ILE A 74 9.44 6.78 13.67
C ILE A 74 10.12 6.58 12.31
N SER A 75 11.45 6.72 12.24
CA SER A 75 12.18 6.47 10.99
C SER A 75 11.97 5.03 10.52
N ALA A 76 11.62 4.89 9.24
CA ALA A 76 11.52 3.62 8.54
C ALA A 76 12.90 3.07 8.18
#